data_AF-A0A6L6XDH6-F1
#
_entry.id   AF-A0A6L6XDH6-F1
#
_cell.length_a   1.000
_cell.length_b   1.000
_cell.length_c   1.000
_cell.angle_alpha   90.00
_cell.angle_beta   90.00
_cell.angle_gamma   90.00
#
_symmetry.space_group_name_H-M   'P 1'
#
loop_
_entity.id
_entity.type
_entity.pdbx_description
1 polymer ?
#
loop_
_entity_poly.entity_id
_entity_poly.type
_entity_poly.pdbx_seq_one_letter_code
_entity_poly.pdbx_strand_id
1 'polypeptide(L)'
;MSISRIKNRISEAATEACGYSPLTKVISEEEINRILEQESGWIPCSERLPEEHDSMFIKFKGTKKWSTAMFERKSDEVIVTVTDDAGRTVTTSAHTTDGKWRCDLIKINGYRVIAWMPLPEPYMESEG
;
A
#
# COMPACT_ATOMS: atom_id res chain seq x y z
N MET A 1 10.18 -2.33 -11.24
CA MET A 1 10.93 -1.37 -12.08
C MET A 1 11.75 -0.50 -11.14
N SER A 2 13.08 -0.48 -11.25
CA SER A 2 13.94 0.23 -10.27
C SER A 2 13.84 1.75 -10.46
N ILE A 3 13.64 2.49 -9.36
CA ILE A 3 13.60 3.97 -9.30
C ILE A 3 14.81 4.61 -10.01
N SER A 4 15.97 3.96 -9.95
CA SER A 4 17.18 4.38 -10.67
C SER A 4 16.98 4.51 -12.18
N ARG A 5 16.15 3.65 -12.78
CA ARG A 5 15.86 3.67 -14.21
C ARG A 5 14.94 4.83 -14.60
N ILE A 6 14.02 5.22 -13.71
CA ILE A 6 13.14 6.38 -13.94
C ILE A 6 13.95 7.68 -13.79
N LYS A 7 14.80 7.76 -12.74
CA LYS A 7 15.72 8.90 -12.54
C LYS A 7 16.63 9.11 -13.74
N ASN A 8 17.24 8.03 -14.26
CA ASN A 8 18.10 8.12 -15.45
C ASN A 8 17.33 8.62 -16.69
N ARG A 9 16.11 8.13 -16.94
CA ARG A 9 15.30 8.57 -18.08
C ARG A 9 14.88 10.04 -18.01
N ILE A 10 14.54 10.54 -16.81
CA ILE A 10 14.22 11.96 -16.61
C ILE A 10 15.47 12.81 -16.87
N SER A 11 16.63 12.37 -16.37
CA SER A 11 17.91 13.07 -16.60
C SER A 11 18.31 13.10 -18.09
N GLU A 12 18.16 11.98 -18.80
CA GLU A 12 18.44 11.88 -20.23
C GLU A 12 17.53 12.79 -21.06
N ALA A 13 16.22 12.75 -20.82
CA ALA A 13 15.24 13.59 -21.51
C ALA A 13 15.45 15.10 -21.24
N ALA A 14 15.85 15.47 -20.01
CA ALA A 14 16.19 16.85 -19.67
C ALA A 14 17.46 17.35 -20.38
N THR A 15 18.39 16.44 -20.70
CA THR A 15 19.65 16.76 -21.38
C THR A 15 19.43 16.94 -22.88
N GLU A 16 18.58 16.11 -23.52
CA GLU A 16 18.23 16.25 -24.95
C GLU A 16 17.53 17.57 -25.29
N ALA A 17 16.78 18.16 -24.35
CA ALA A 17 16.13 19.45 -24.53
C ALA A 17 17.12 20.64 -24.55
N CYS A 18 18.39 20.43 -24.19
CA CYS A 18 19.36 21.49 -23.93
C CYS A 18 20.27 21.84 -25.12
N GLY A 19 19.66 22.24 -26.24
CA GLY A 19 20.26 23.25 -27.14
C GLY A 19 19.92 24.69 -26.72
N TYR A 20 18.98 24.84 -25.79
CA TYR A 20 18.65 26.05 -25.06
C TYR A 20 18.69 25.71 -23.56
N SER A 21 19.31 26.55 -22.74
CA SER A 21 19.36 26.35 -21.28
C SER A 21 17.93 26.09 -20.76
N PRO A 22 17.62 24.92 -20.18
CA PRO A 22 16.25 24.59 -19.86
C PRO A 22 15.89 25.40 -18.62
N LEU A 23 14.73 26.05 -18.63
CA LEU A 23 14.09 26.57 -17.41
C LEU A 23 13.53 25.41 -16.57
N THR A 24 14.33 24.37 -16.35
CA THR A 24 14.04 23.33 -15.38
C THR A 24 14.62 23.80 -14.05
N LYS A 25 13.73 24.14 -13.12
CA LYS A 25 14.12 24.29 -11.72
C LYS A 25 14.82 22.99 -11.33
N VAL A 26 16.08 23.07 -10.91
CA VAL A 26 16.79 21.91 -10.34
C VAL A 26 15.96 21.44 -9.15
N ILE A 27 15.22 20.35 -9.33
CA ILE A 27 14.44 19.71 -8.28
C ILE A 27 15.39 18.86 -7.45
N SER A 28 15.36 19.00 -6.14
CA SER A 28 16.22 18.19 -5.27
C SER A 28 15.74 16.74 -5.23
N GLU A 29 16.60 15.82 -4.80
CA GLU A 29 16.21 14.41 -4.64
C GLU A 29 15.08 14.24 -3.62
N GLU A 30 15.02 15.09 -2.59
CA GLU A 30 13.94 15.12 -1.61
C GLU A 30 12.62 15.55 -2.25
N GLU A 31 12.65 16.50 -3.18
CA GLU A 31 11.46 16.93 -3.92
C GLU A 31 10.94 15.80 -4.81
N ILE A 32 11.85 15.11 -5.52
CA ILE A 32 11.51 13.93 -6.33
C ILE A 32 10.92 12.82 -5.46
N ASN A 33 11.53 12.53 -4.31
CA ASN A 33 11.05 11.49 -3.41
C ASN A 33 9.66 11.84 -2.85
N ARG A 34 9.42 13.11 -2.48
CA ARG A 34 8.10 13.58 -2.04
C ARG A 34 7.03 13.43 -3.12
N ILE A 35 7.34 13.78 -4.37
CA ILE A 35 6.42 13.60 -5.50
C ILE A 35 6.12 12.11 -5.70
N LEU A 36 7.15 11.27 -5.69
CA LEU A 36 6.99 9.82 -5.86
C LEU A 36 6.18 9.19 -4.73
N GLU A 37 6.39 9.59 -3.48
CA GLU A 37 5.60 9.14 -2.34
C GLU A 37 4.12 9.53 -2.52
N GLN A 38 3.86 10.78 -2.90
CA GLN A 38 2.51 11.30 -3.15
C GLN A 38 1.81 10.60 -4.33
N GLU A 39 2.54 10.23 -5.38
CA GLU A 39 1.99 9.55 -6.56
C GLU A 39 1.92 8.01 -6.41
N SER A 40 2.56 7.43 -5.40
CA SER A 40 2.67 5.97 -5.26
C SER A 40 1.34 5.27 -4.98
N GLY A 41 0.36 5.98 -4.43
CA GLY A 41 -0.92 5.42 -3.96
C GLY A 41 -0.82 4.62 -2.66
N TRP A 42 0.37 4.46 -2.09
CA TRP A 42 0.59 3.76 -0.83
C TRP A 42 0.37 4.68 0.36
N ILE A 43 -0.35 4.15 1.35
CA ILE A 43 -0.67 4.82 2.61
C ILE A 43 0.10 4.10 3.72
N PRO A 44 1.06 4.77 4.40
CA PRO A 44 1.75 4.18 5.53
C PRO A 44 0.78 3.79 6.65
N CYS A 45 1.00 2.65 7.30
CA CYS A 45 0.18 2.24 8.46
C CYS A 45 0.25 3.25 9.61
N SER A 46 1.34 4.02 9.70
CA SER A 46 1.52 5.10 10.67
C SER A 46 0.65 6.32 10.37
N GLU A 47 0.19 6.49 9.14
CA GLU A 47 -0.77 7.53 8.77
C GLU A 47 -2.19 7.08 9.12
N ARG A 48 -2.62 5.94 8.59
CA ARG A 48 -3.92 5.33 8.91
C ARG A 48 -4.00 3.87 8.48
N LEU A 49 -4.94 3.15 9.06
CA LEU A 49 -5.39 1.83 8.60
C LEU A 49 -6.48 1.97 7.52
N PRO A 50 -6.74 0.92 6.74
CA PRO A 50 -7.93 0.86 5.89
C PRO A 50 -9.19 1.00 6.73
N GLU A 51 -10.24 1.58 6.15
CA GLU A 51 -11.51 1.77 6.84
C GLU A 51 -12.17 0.41 7.09
N GLU A 52 -12.62 0.17 8.32
CA GLU A 52 -13.40 -1.01 8.66
C GLU A 52 -14.89 -0.68 8.72
N HIS A 53 -15.71 -1.59 8.23
CA HIS A 53 -17.16 -1.56 8.33
C HIS A 53 -17.67 -2.68 9.26
N ASP A 54 -18.92 -2.60 9.71
CA ASP A 54 -19.53 -3.63 10.54
C ASP A 54 -19.49 -4.99 9.84
N SER A 55 -19.11 -6.02 10.59
CA SER A 55 -19.09 -7.39 10.10
C SER A 55 -20.49 -7.99 10.11
N MET A 56 -20.70 -9.05 9.34
CA MET A 56 -21.94 -9.83 9.41
C MET A 56 -22.19 -10.48 10.79
N PHE A 57 -21.17 -10.55 11.65
CA PHE A 57 -21.22 -11.18 12.97
C PHE A 57 -21.66 -10.23 14.08
N ILE A 58 -21.66 -8.91 13.86
CA ILE A 58 -21.95 -7.91 14.90
C ILE A 58 -23.30 -8.17 15.61
N LYS A 59 -24.29 -8.65 14.86
CA LYS A 59 -25.63 -9.04 15.36
C LYS A 59 -25.63 -10.15 16.42
N PHE A 60 -24.54 -10.91 16.55
CA PHE A 60 -24.40 -11.97 17.54
C PHE A 60 -23.65 -11.52 18.79
N LYS A 61 -23.07 -10.31 18.80
CA LYS A 61 -22.29 -9.80 19.94
C LYS A 61 -23.14 -9.78 21.20
N GLY A 62 -22.56 -10.25 22.31
CA GLY A 62 -23.25 -10.34 23.61
C GLY A 62 -24.26 -11.49 23.72
N THR A 63 -24.41 -12.33 22.68
CA THR A 63 -25.29 -13.50 22.71
C THR A 63 -24.51 -14.80 22.91
N LYS A 64 -25.21 -15.88 23.28
CA LYS A 64 -24.66 -17.24 23.31
C LYS A 64 -24.21 -17.79 21.94
N LYS A 65 -24.55 -17.10 20.85
CA LYS A 65 -24.12 -17.46 19.48
C LYS A 65 -22.76 -16.85 19.12
N TRP A 66 -22.25 -15.91 19.93
CA TRP A 66 -20.93 -15.33 19.74
C TRP A 66 -19.85 -16.39 19.98
N SER A 67 -18.85 -16.44 19.11
CA SER A 67 -17.66 -17.27 19.29
C SER A 67 -16.39 -16.44 19.18
N THR A 68 -15.27 -16.99 19.66
CA THR A 68 -13.95 -16.33 19.62
C THR A 68 -13.39 -16.14 18.21
N ALA A 69 -13.96 -16.82 17.21
CA ALA A 69 -13.59 -16.66 15.81
C ALA A 69 -14.34 -15.50 15.13
N MET A 70 -15.36 -14.92 15.77
CA MET A 70 -16.11 -13.78 15.25
C MET A 70 -15.42 -12.45 15.59
N PHE A 71 -15.61 -11.46 14.73
CA PHE A 71 -15.07 -10.10 14.84
C PHE A 71 -16.18 -9.08 14.62
N GLU A 72 -16.05 -7.87 15.17
CA GLU A 72 -17.08 -6.83 15.11
C GLU A 72 -17.00 -6.05 13.80
N ARG A 73 -15.79 -5.73 13.35
CA ARG A 73 -15.54 -4.90 12.17
C ARG A 73 -14.48 -5.54 11.27
N LYS A 74 -14.56 -5.24 9.97
CA LYS A 74 -13.61 -5.71 8.96
C LYS A 74 -13.41 -4.65 7.88
N SER A 75 -12.19 -4.52 7.37
CA SER A 75 -11.93 -3.72 6.16
C SER A 75 -12.16 -4.52 4.89
N ASP A 76 -12.26 -3.81 3.76
CA ASP A 76 -12.03 -4.44 2.46
C ASP A 76 -10.62 -5.03 2.36
N GLU A 77 -10.45 -5.95 1.42
CA GLU A 77 -9.14 -6.50 1.09
C GLU A 77 -8.32 -5.42 0.36
N VAL A 78 -7.06 -5.26 0.76
CA VAL A 78 -6.13 -4.25 0.24
C VAL A 78 -4.80 -4.90 -0.10
N ILE A 79 -4.01 -4.24 -0.94
CA ILE A 79 -2.62 -4.62 -1.15
C ILE A 79 -1.79 -4.05 0.00
N VAL A 80 -0.90 -4.87 0.58
CA VAL A 80 -0.04 -4.48 1.69
C VAL A 80 1.43 -4.73 1.38
N THR A 81 2.30 -3.89 1.94
CA THR A 81 3.74 -4.14 2.04
C THR A 81 4.05 -4.67 3.43
N VAL A 82 4.59 -5.88 3.50
CA VAL A 82 4.98 -6.56 4.75
C VAL A 82 6.50 -6.61 4.80
N THR A 83 7.07 -6.28 5.96
CA THR A 83 8.50 -6.41 6.20
C THR A 83 8.78 -7.36 7.36
N ASP A 84 9.87 -8.11 7.28
CA ASP A 84 10.38 -8.90 8.39
C ASP A 84 11.44 -8.15 9.23
N ASP A 85 11.88 -8.74 10.34
CA ASP A 85 12.90 -8.16 11.22
C ASP A 85 14.29 -8.06 10.56
N ALA A 86 14.54 -8.81 9.48
CA ALA A 86 15.76 -8.73 8.67
C ALA A 86 15.68 -7.62 7.61
N GLY A 87 14.56 -6.89 7.53
CA GLY A 87 14.33 -5.82 6.57
C GLY A 87 13.94 -6.30 5.17
N ARG A 88 13.64 -7.59 4.98
CA ARG A 88 13.10 -8.09 3.71
C ARG A 88 11.66 -7.60 3.58
N THR A 89 11.29 -7.14 2.40
CA THR A 89 9.94 -6.61 2.12
C THR A 89 9.27 -7.41 1.01
N VAL A 90 7.99 -7.72 1.19
CA VAL A 90 7.15 -8.37 0.18
C VAL A 90 5.80 -7.67 0.06
N THR A 91 5.15 -7.81 -1.09
CA THR A 91 3.79 -7.33 -1.33
C THR A 91 2.82 -8.50 -1.35
N THR A 92 1.69 -8.38 -0.67
CA THR A 92 0.62 -9.39 -0.63
C THR A 92 -0.74 -8.71 -0.42
N SER A 93 -1.83 -9.46 -0.29
CA SER A 93 -3.12 -8.92 0.12
C SER A 93 -3.37 -9.16 1.62
N ALA A 94 -4.11 -8.25 2.25
CA ALA A 94 -4.57 -8.41 3.62
C ALA A 94 -5.86 -7.59 3.84
N HIS A 95 -6.48 -7.80 5.00
CA HIS A 95 -7.50 -6.91 5.55
C HIS A 95 -7.25 -6.73 7.04
N THR A 96 -7.98 -5.81 7.67
CA THR A 96 -8.03 -5.70 9.13
C THR A 96 -9.33 -6.27 9.67
N THR A 97 -9.28 -6.79 10.90
CA THR A 97 -10.45 -7.11 11.71
C THR A 97 -10.25 -6.52 13.10
N ASP A 98 -11.21 -5.74 13.60
CA ASP A 98 -11.14 -5.04 14.88
C ASP A 98 -9.80 -4.29 15.06
N GLY A 99 -9.36 -3.60 14.00
CA GLY A 99 -8.11 -2.83 13.96
C GLY A 99 -6.81 -3.64 13.87
N LYS A 100 -6.90 -4.97 13.66
CA LYS A 100 -5.72 -5.85 13.56
C LYS A 100 -5.59 -6.45 12.18
N TRP A 101 -4.41 -6.36 11.60
CA TRP A 101 -4.11 -6.97 10.30
C TRP A 101 -4.26 -8.50 10.30
N ARG A 102 -4.77 -9.02 9.18
CA ARG A 102 -4.99 -10.44 8.88
C ARG A 102 -4.44 -10.76 7.49
N CYS A 103 -3.37 -11.54 7.46
CA CYS A 103 -2.93 -12.31 6.30
C CYS A 103 -2.02 -13.45 6.79
N ASP A 104 -1.62 -14.36 5.91
CA ASP A 104 -0.82 -15.53 6.31
C ASP A 104 0.57 -15.17 6.82
N LEU A 105 1.18 -14.10 6.30
CA LEU A 105 2.51 -13.67 6.72
C LEU A 105 2.54 -13.08 8.13
N ILE A 106 1.48 -12.37 8.54
CA ILE A 106 1.41 -11.72 9.86
C ILE A 106 1.19 -12.74 11.00
N LYS A 107 0.84 -13.99 10.66
CA LYS A 107 0.81 -15.10 11.62
C LYS A 107 2.21 -15.57 12.02
N ILE A 108 3.24 -15.19 11.26
CA ILE A 108 4.64 -15.53 11.52
C ILE A 108 5.29 -14.39 12.32
N ASN A 109 5.93 -14.74 13.44
CA ASN A 109 6.64 -13.75 14.25
C ASN A 109 7.70 -13.00 13.43
N GLY A 110 7.79 -11.70 13.66
CA GLY A 110 8.76 -10.81 13.00
C GLY A 110 8.25 -10.14 11.72
N TYR A 111 7.07 -10.51 11.20
CA TYR A 111 6.46 -9.83 10.07
C TYR A 111 5.51 -8.71 10.52
N ARG A 112 5.59 -7.53 9.89
CA ARG A 112 4.70 -6.39 10.12
C ARG A 112 4.29 -5.70 8.82
N VAL A 113 3.06 -5.22 8.76
CA VAL A 113 2.58 -4.39 7.64
C VAL A 113 3.03 -2.95 7.87
N ILE A 114 3.67 -2.35 6.85
CA ILE A 114 4.20 -0.97 6.94
C ILE A 114 3.43 0.03 6.08
N ALA A 115 2.79 -0.42 5.01
CA ALA A 115 1.99 0.42 4.12
C ALA A 115 0.94 -0.43 3.39
N TRP A 116 -0.12 0.22 2.91
CA TRP A 116 -1.19 -0.42 2.15
C TRP A 116 -1.74 0.48 1.05
N MET A 117 -2.43 -0.09 0.07
CA MET A 117 -3.19 0.64 -0.95
C MET A 117 -4.44 -0.16 -1.35
N PRO A 118 -5.51 0.48 -1.86
CA PRO A 118 -6.67 -0.24 -2.39
C PRO A 118 -6.28 -1.26 -3.48
N LEU A 119 -7.09 -2.30 -3.65
CA LEU A 119 -6.96 -3.17 -4.82
C LEU A 119 -7.16 -2.34 -6.10
N PRO A 120 -6.43 -2.65 -7.19
CA PRO A 120 -6.69 -2.03 -8.48
C PRO A 120 -8.07 -2.44 -9.00
N GLU A 121 -8.59 -1.66 -9.94
CA GLU A 121 -9.77 -2.07 -10.69
C GLU A 121 -9.54 -3.45 -11.35
N PRO A 122 -10.56 -4.34 -11.35
CA PRO A 122 -10.46 -5.62 -12.02
C PRO A 122 -10.06 -5.46 -13.49
N TYR A 123 -9.25 -6.40 -13.98
CA TYR A 123 -8.93 -6.45 -15.41
C TYR A 123 -10.20 -6.65 -16.23
N MET A 124 -10.39 -5.79 -17.23
CA MET A 124 -11.46 -5.89 -18.21
C MET A 124 -10.83 -6.14 -19.58
N GLU A 125 -11.07 -7.31 -20.16
CA GLU A 125 -10.69 -7.57 -21.55
C GLU A 125 -11.61 -6.76 -22.46
N SER A 126 -11.04 -5.93 -23.34
CA SER A 126 -11.83 -5.32 -24.40
C SER A 126 -12.22 -6.41 -25.40
N GLU A 127 -13.52 -6.66 -25.57
CA GLU A 127 -13.98 -7.52 -26.67
C GLU A 127 -13.44 -6.95 -27.99
N GLY A 128 -12.62 -7.74 -28.69
CA GLY A 128 -11.93 -7.36 -29.92
C GLY A 128 -12.76 -7.57 -31.18
#